data_AF-A0A7J2YB07-F1
#
_entry.id   AF-A0A7J2YB07-F1
#
_cell.length_a   1.000
_cell.length_b   1.000
_cell.length_c   1.000
_cell.angle_alpha   90.00
_cell.angle_beta   90.00
_cell.angle_gamma   90.00
#
_symmetry.space_group_name_H-M   'P 1'
#
loop_
_entity.id
_entity.type
_entity.pdbx_description
1 polymer ?
#
loop_
_entity_poly.entity_id
_entity_poly.type
_entity_poly.pdbx_seq_one_letter_code
_entity_poly.pdbx_strand_id
1 'polypeptide(L)'
;MLLHSRYTFADRRDRESNLVNQCAILPSLLVSTQVVEVSLNISYDAMYTEACYVDALVQRAGRINRFNKSKEPCVVNVFLPKSHHPYQQDLLRKAIDLIAAEQGNINSEWDYIRITNMFYNEIWDSIRDDSDERFYSIWDKTRYIFSADLSDEETQELLRTRSGMISIPAFPLSFKQTIQEVQSQIESAKSRYDKMQLQRDKRRYLVNVPLVNGIKFTDDSLGKFVNRKYDKEYGLSDDLDNII
;
A
#
# COMPACT_ATOMS: atom_id res chain seq x y z
N MET A 1 -16.22 0.52 6.97
CA MET A 1 -14.96 1.23 7.28
C MET A 1 -14.08 1.25 6.04
N LEU A 2 -13.34 2.34 5.80
CA LEU A 2 -12.39 2.48 4.70
C LEU A 2 -10.96 2.52 5.24
N LEU A 3 -10.02 1.78 4.64
CA LEU A 3 -8.61 1.77 5.01
C LEU A 3 -7.69 1.76 3.79
N HIS A 4 -6.73 2.68 3.73
CA HIS A 4 -5.73 2.75 2.66
C HIS A 4 -4.52 3.59 3.07
N SER A 5 -3.49 3.63 2.23
CA SER A 5 -2.25 4.38 2.48
C SER A 5 -2.41 5.90 2.47
N ARG A 6 -3.45 6.44 1.79
CA ARG A 6 -3.72 7.88 1.64
C ARG A 6 -4.34 8.58 2.87
N TYR A 7 -4.32 7.97 4.05
CA TYR A 7 -4.65 8.64 5.32
C TYR A 7 -3.40 9.27 5.95
N THR A 8 -3.59 10.27 6.81
CA THR A 8 -2.51 10.73 7.69
C THR A 8 -2.06 9.59 8.60
N PHE A 9 -0.81 9.62 9.07
CA PHE A 9 -0.34 8.63 10.04
C PHE A 9 -1.22 8.59 11.30
N ALA A 10 -1.73 9.73 11.76
CA ALA A 10 -2.70 9.78 12.85
C ALA A 10 -3.98 9.01 12.52
N ASP A 11 -4.69 9.42 11.47
CA ASP A 11 -6.01 8.85 11.17
C ASP A 11 -5.91 7.37 10.78
N ARG A 12 -4.84 6.98 10.07
CA ARG A 12 -4.56 5.58 9.76
C ARG A 12 -4.38 4.77 11.04
N ARG A 13 -3.56 5.26 11.98
CA ARG A 13 -3.31 4.58 13.26
C ARG A 13 -4.59 4.44 14.09
N ASP A 14 -5.44 5.46 14.10
CA ASP A 14 -6.71 5.42 14.82
C ASP A 14 -7.64 4.36 14.21
N ARG A 15 -7.73 4.28 12.88
CA ARG A 15 -8.51 3.24 12.18
C ARG A 15 -7.96 1.84 12.41
N GLU A 16 -6.64 1.66 12.31
CA GLU A 16 -5.99 0.37 12.57
C GLU A 16 -6.20 -0.07 14.03
N SER A 17 -6.11 0.86 14.99
CA SER A 17 -6.37 0.56 16.41
C SER A 17 -7.81 0.10 16.62
N ASN A 18 -8.79 0.72 15.97
CA ASN A 18 -10.18 0.29 16.02
C ASN A 18 -10.42 -1.11 15.44
N LEU A 19 -9.60 -1.56 14.50
CA LEU A 19 -9.69 -2.90 13.92
C LEU A 19 -8.98 -3.98 14.74
N VAL A 20 -7.91 -3.63 15.46
CA VAL A 20 -7.09 -4.56 16.23
C VAL A 20 -7.60 -4.73 17.67
N ASN A 21 -8.25 -3.71 18.22
CA ASN A 21 -8.77 -3.75 19.58
C ASN A 21 -9.82 -4.86 19.72
N GLN A 22 -9.51 -5.89 20.51
CA GLN A 22 -10.37 -7.07 20.70
C GLN A 22 -11.73 -6.75 21.33
N CYS A 23 -11.85 -5.61 22.03
CA CYS A 23 -13.11 -5.12 22.58
C CYS A 23 -13.93 -4.29 21.58
N ALA A 24 -13.36 -3.91 20.44
CA ALA A 24 -14.08 -3.19 19.41
C ALA A 24 -14.90 -4.17 18.57
N ILE A 25 -16.15 -3.80 18.29
CA ILE A 25 -16.97 -4.49 17.30
C ILE A 25 -16.31 -4.25 15.95
N LEU A 26 -15.82 -5.33 15.32
CA LEU A 26 -15.33 -5.26 13.95
C LEU A 26 -16.41 -4.68 13.04
N PRO A 27 -16.08 -3.72 12.16
CA PRO A 27 -17.06 -3.17 11.24
C PRO A 27 -17.60 -4.30 10.35
N SER A 28 -18.90 -4.34 10.11
CA SER A 28 -19.52 -5.39 9.28
C SER A 28 -19.01 -5.41 7.83
N LEU A 29 -18.52 -4.27 7.34
CA LEU A 29 -17.90 -4.11 6.03
C LEU A 29 -16.60 -3.31 6.15
N LEU A 30 -15.51 -3.89 5.66
CA LEU A 30 -14.21 -3.23 5.50
C LEU A 30 -13.85 -3.16 4.03
N VAL A 31 -13.70 -1.94 3.52
CA VAL A 31 -13.15 -1.67 2.19
C VAL A 31 -11.70 -1.25 2.38
N SER A 32 -10.77 -1.95 1.74
CA SER A 32 -9.34 -1.66 1.86
C SER A 32 -8.57 -1.97 0.59
N THR A 33 -7.45 -1.28 0.42
CA THR A 33 -6.38 -1.67 -0.53
C THR A 33 -5.48 -2.75 0.08
N GLN A 34 -4.34 -3.06 -0.55
CA GLN A 34 -3.36 -4.07 -0.09
C GLN A 34 -2.85 -3.84 1.35
N VAL A 35 -3.16 -2.71 1.98
CA VAL A 35 -2.81 -2.43 3.39
C VAL A 35 -3.30 -3.51 4.37
N VAL A 36 -4.40 -4.23 4.08
CA VAL A 36 -4.90 -5.31 4.96
C VAL A 36 -4.06 -6.59 4.91
N GLU A 37 -3.18 -6.74 3.91
CA GLU A 37 -2.33 -7.93 3.76
C GLU A 37 -1.34 -8.05 4.91
N VAL A 38 -0.92 -6.94 5.54
CA VAL A 38 0.15 -6.93 6.55
C VAL A 38 -0.35 -6.31 7.86
N SER A 39 0.09 -6.87 9.00
CA SER A 39 -0.04 -6.29 10.35
C SER A 39 -1.45 -6.12 10.94
N LEU A 40 -2.52 -6.61 10.30
CA LEU A 40 -3.88 -6.60 10.87
C LEU A 40 -4.34 -7.98 11.36
N ASN A 41 -4.80 -8.06 12.61
CA ASN A 41 -5.37 -9.27 13.21
C ASN A 41 -6.90 -9.33 13.08
N ILE A 42 -7.39 -9.38 11.84
CA ILE A 42 -8.81 -9.37 11.50
C ILE A 42 -9.28 -10.73 10.95
N SER A 43 -10.57 -11.01 11.10
CA SER A 43 -11.24 -12.19 10.55
C SER A 43 -12.64 -11.80 10.05
N TYR A 44 -12.93 -12.09 8.79
CA TYR A 44 -14.25 -11.91 8.17
C TYR A 44 -14.80 -13.24 7.65
N ASP A 45 -16.09 -13.26 7.30
CA ASP A 45 -16.78 -14.47 6.81
C ASP A 45 -16.78 -14.56 5.28
N ALA A 46 -16.56 -13.45 4.58
CA ALA A 46 -16.52 -13.38 3.12
C ALA A 46 -15.54 -12.32 2.63
N MET A 47 -14.95 -12.56 1.46
CA MET A 47 -14.08 -11.61 0.76
C MET A 47 -14.56 -11.34 -0.65
N TYR A 48 -14.42 -10.09 -1.07
CA TYR A 48 -14.58 -9.64 -2.45
C TYR A 48 -13.28 -8.91 -2.80
N THR A 49 -12.54 -9.40 -3.78
CA THR A 49 -11.22 -8.86 -4.12
C THR A 49 -11.01 -8.84 -5.62
N GLU A 50 -10.25 -7.87 -6.11
CA GLU A 50 -9.73 -7.89 -7.47
C GLU A 50 -8.64 -8.95 -7.59
N ALA A 51 -8.53 -9.55 -8.79
CA ALA A 51 -7.49 -10.52 -9.08
C ALA A 51 -6.11 -9.90 -8.87
N CYS A 52 -5.23 -10.69 -8.31
CA CYS A 52 -3.87 -10.32 -7.98
C CYS A 52 -2.97 -11.53 -8.16
N TYR A 53 -1.67 -11.38 -7.89
CA TYR A 53 -0.78 -12.53 -7.80
C TYR A 53 -1.27 -13.52 -6.74
N VAL A 54 -0.94 -14.79 -6.95
CA VAL A 54 -1.46 -15.91 -6.15
C VAL A 54 -1.11 -15.77 -4.67
N ASP A 55 0.13 -15.35 -4.37
CA ASP A 55 0.60 -15.13 -3.02
C ASP A 55 -0.16 -14.01 -2.30
N ALA A 56 -0.43 -12.90 -2.98
CA ALA A 56 -1.26 -11.82 -2.44
C ALA A 56 -2.70 -12.29 -2.19
N LEU A 57 -3.27 -13.10 -3.08
CA LEU A 57 -4.61 -13.67 -2.89
C LEU A 57 -4.66 -14.56 -1.64
N VAL A 58 -3.66 -15.43 -1.45
CA VAL A 58 -3.54 -16.29 -0.27
C VAL A 58 -3.39 -15.46 1.01
N GLN A 59 -2.57 -14.40 0.99
CA GLN A 59 -2.42 -13.50 2.15
C GLN A 59 -3.72 -12.79 2.51
N ARG A 60 -4.50 -12.37 1.51
CA ARG A 60 -5.84 -11.77 1.71
C ARG A 60 -6.83 -12.81 2.23
N ALA A 61 -6.85 -14.01 1.65
CA ALA A 61 -7.70 -15.12 2.08
C ALA A 61 -7.40 -15.55 3.52
N GLY A 62 -6.16 -15.42 3.99
CA GLY A 62 -5.78 -15.61 5.40
C GLY A 62 -6.41 -14.61 6.39
N ARG A 63 -7.22 -13.66 5.91
CA ARG A 63 -8.07 -12.78 6.73
C ARG A 63 -9.54 -13.26 6.78
N ILE A 64 -9.85 -14.36 6.12
CA ILE A 64 -11.17 -15.00 6.11
C ILE A 64 -11.13 -16.24 6.98
N ASN A 65 -12.13 -16.37 7.87
CA ASN A 65 -12.22 -17.45 8.86
C ASN A 65 -10.91 -17.72 9.64
N ARG A 66 -10.11 -16.67 9.88
CA ARG A 66 -8.76 -16.79 10.45
C ARG A 66 -8.73 -17.49 11.82
N PHE A 67 -9.80 -17.35 12.60
CA PHE A 67 -9.91 -17.95 13.93
C PHE A 67 -10.71 -19.26 13.94
N ASN A 68 -10.96 -19.87 12.78
CA ASN A 68 -11.71 -21.13 12.63
C ASN A 68 -13.06 -21.12 13.35
N LYS A 69 -13.78 -19.98 13.27
CA LYS A 69 -15.11 -19.84 13.87
C LYS A 69 -16.17 -20.60 13.06
N SER A 70 -16.02 -20.62 11.73
CA SER A 70 -16.82 -21.44 10.84
C SER A 70 -16.11 -22.77 10.57
N LYS A 71 -16.86 -23.86 10.55
CA LYS A 71 -16.40 -25.18 10.08
C LYS A 71 -16.63 -25.37 8.58
N GLU A 72 -17.48 -24.55 7.98
CA GLU A 72 -17.76 -24.58 6.55
C GLU A 72 -16.81 -23.64 5.80
N PRO A 73 -16.45 -23.96 4.54
CA PRO A 73 -15.65 -23.08 3.70
C PRO A 73 -16.29 -21.69 3.57
N CYS A 74 -15.49 -20.66 3.85
CA CYS A 74 -15.90 -19.28 3.66
C CYS A 74 -15.65 -18.82 2.21
N VAL A 75 -16.44 -17.86 1.73
CA VAL A 75 -16.44 -17.48 0.32
C VAL A 75 -15.38 -16.43 0.03
N VAL A 76 -14.58 -16.68 -1.00
CA VAL A 76 -13.64 -15.71 -1.60
C VAL A 76 -14.06 -15.48 -3.05
N ASN A 77 -14.59 -14.29 -3.34
CA ASN A 77 -14.96 -13.88 -4.69
C ASN A 77 -13.85 -13.04 -5.31
N VAL A 78 -13.32 -13.50 -6.44
CA VAL A 78 -12.25 -12.82 -7.20
C VAL A 78 -12.85 -12.21 -8.46
N PHE A 79 -12.62 -10.92 -8.67
CA PHE A 79 -13.09 -10.16 -9.83
C PHE A 79 -11.95 -9.79 -10.75
N LEU A 80 -12.20 -9.72 -12.06
CA LEU A 80 -11.21 -9.19 -12.99
C LEU A 80 -11.01 -7.69 -12.74
N PRO A 81 -9.77 -7.22 -12.57
CA PRO A 81 -9.50 -5.81 -12.36
C PRO A 81 -9.69 -5.02 -13.65
N LYS A 82 -10.03 -3.74 -13.53
CA LYS A 82 -10.13 -2.84 -14.69
C LYS A 82 -8.76 -2.49 -15.29
N SER A 83 -7.75 -2.38 -14.43
CA SER A 83 -6.36 -2.08 -14.77
C SER A 83 -5.43 -3.20 -14.30
N HIS A 84 -4.28 -3.36 -14.93
CA HIS A 84 -3.28 -4.33 -14.48
C HIS A 84 -2.45 -3.80 -13.30
N HIS A 85 -2.44 -2.48 -13.08
CA HIS A 85 -1.70 -1.88 -11.97
C HIS A 85 -2.25 -2.35 -10.60
N PRO A 86 -1.39 -2.52 -9.59
CA PRO A 86 0.05 -2.25 -9.58
C PRO A 86 0.90 -3.33 -10.29
N TYR A 87 0.32 -4.47 -10.65
CA TYR A 87 1.03 -5.62 -11.20
C TYR A 87 1.47 -5.45 -12.67
N GLN A 88 2.43 -6.29 -13.09
CA GLN A 88 2.78 -6.43 -14.50
C GLN A 88 1.65 -7.20 -15.21
N GLN A 89 1.22 -6.71 -16.38
CA GLN A 89 0.06 -7.22 -17.09
C GLN A 89 0.18 -8.71 -17.44
N ASP A 90 1.32 -9.14 -17.97
CA ASP A 90 1.53 -10.53 -18.37
C ASP A 90 1.56 -11.48 -17.17
N LEU A 91 2.21 -11.08 -16.08
CA LEU A 91 2.25 -11.86 -14.85
C LEU A 91 0.86 -11.96 -14.19
N LEU A 92 0.10 -10.85 -14.21
CA LEU A 92 -1.26 -10.84 -13.68
C LEU A 92 -2.18 -11.76 -14.48
N ARG A 93 -2.04 -11.77 -15.81
CA ARG A 93 -2.79 -12.68 -16.68
C ARG A 93 -2.52 -14.15 -16.35
N LYS A 94 -1.24 -14.53 -16.21
CA LYS A 94 -0.85 -15.88 -15.78
C LYS A 94 -1.46 -16.25 -14.41
N ALA A 95 -1.45 -15.31 -13.47
CA ALA A 95 -2.09 -15.51 -12.17
C ALA A 95 -3.60 -15.76 -12.30
N ILE A 96 -4.30 -14.97 -13.11
CA ILE A 96 -5.75 -15.13 -13.36
C ILE A 96 -6.04 -16.50 -13.97
N ASP A 97 -5.30 -16.89 -15.00
CA ASP A 97 -5.49 -18.17 -15.69
C ASP A 97 -5.28 -19.36 -14.73
N LEU A 98 -4.25 -19.27 -13.87
CA LEU A 98 -3.97 -20.29 -12.86
C LEU A 98 -5.04 -20.35 -11.75
N ILE A 99 -5.51 -19.19 -11.26
CA ILE A 99 -6.59 -19.12 -10.26
C ILE A 99 -7.88 -19.73 -10.82
N ALA A 100 -8.22 -19.42 -12.08
CA ALA A 100 -9.41 -19.95 -12.74
C ALA A 100 -9.34 -21.46 -12.96
N ALA A 101 -8.15 -21.99 -13.27
CA ALA A 101 -7.93 -23.43 -13.45
C ALA A 101 -8.02 -24.21 -12.14
N GLU A 102 -7.57 -23.64 -11.02
CA GLU A 102 -7.43 -24.35 -9.74
C GLU A 102 -8.58 -24.10 -8.75
N GLN A 103 -9.55 -23.24 -9.07
CA GLN A 103 -10.66 -22.88 -8.17
C GLN A 103 -11.44 -24.08 -7.58
N GLY A 104 -11.50 -25.21 -8.29
CA GLY A 104 -12.20 -26.43 -7.85
C GLY A 104 -11.33 -27.41 -7.05
N ASN A 105 -10.02 -27.16 -6.93
CA ASN A 105 -9.05 -28.09 -6.36
C ASN A 105 -8.49 -27.63 -5.01
N ILE A 106 -9.03 -26.55 -4.43
CA ILE A 106 -8.56 -25.99 -3.17
C ILE A 106 -9.32 -26.64 -2.02
N ASN A 107 -8.67 -27.55 -1.29
CA ASN A 107 -9.25 -28.23 -0.14
C ASN A 107 -8.48 -27.97 1.17
N SER A 108 -7.20 -27.59 1.06
CA SER A 108 -6.31 -27.44 2.20
C SER A 108 -5.32 -26.29 2.00
N GLU A 109 -4.65 -25.88 3.09
CA GLU A 109 -3.58 -24.87 3.00
C GLU A 109 -2.39 -25.32 2.14
N TRP A 110 -2.18 -26.64 1.99
CA TRP A 110 -1.15 -27.18 1.10
C TRP A 110 -1.42 -26.83 -0.37
N ASP A 111 -2.69 -26.70 -0.76
CA ASP A 111 -3.07 -26.32 -2.11
C ASP A 111 -2.66 -24.86 -2.39
N TYR A 112 -2.74 -23.98 -1.39
CA TYR A 112 -2.23 -22.61 -1.53
C TYR A 112 -0.73 -22.57 -1.81
N ILE A 113 0.05 -23.40 -1.11
CA ILE A 113 1.50 -23.50 -1.32
C ILE A 113 1.78 -24.06 -2.73
N ARG A 114 1.05 -25.11 -3.13
CA ARG A 114 1.18 -25.73 -4.46
C ARG A 114 0.92 -24.72 -5.57
N ILE A 115 -0.21 -24.02 -5.54
CA ILE A 115 -0.60 -23.05 -6.57
C ILE A 115 0.38 -21.87 -6.59
N THR A 116 0.84 -21.41 -5.42
CA THR A 116 1.87 -20.36 -5.33
C THR A 116 3.18 -20.80 -5.98
N ASN A 117 3.64 -22.02 -5.72
CA ASN A 117 4.85 -22.57 -6.35
C ASN A 117 4.67 -22.75 -7.87
N MET A 118 3.50 -23.19 -8.33
CA MET A 118 3.20 -23.28 -9.77
C MET A 118 3.32 -21.92 -10.45
N PHE A 119 2.73 -20.89 -9.85
CA PHE A 119 2.83 -19.51 -10.35
C PHE A 119 4.28 -19.06 -10.46
N TYR A 120 5.06 -19.19 -9.37
CA TYR A 120 6.45 -18.73 -9.35
C TYR A 120 7.34 -19.53 -10.30
N ASN A 121 7.14 -20.84 -10.44
CA ASN A 121 7.89 -21.66 -11.40
C ASN A 121 7.63 -21.24 -12.85
N GLU A 122 6.40 -20.83 -13.19
CA GLU A 122 6.05 -20.39 -14.55
C GLU A 122 6.60 -19.01 -14.91
N ILE A 123 6.78 -18.14 -13.91
CA ILE A 123 7.26 -16.77 -14.12
C ILE A 123 8.74 -16.60 -13.80
N TRP A 124 9.40 -17.63 -13.23
CA TRP A 124 10.76 -17.54 -12.72
C TRP A 124 11.75 -17.03 -13.77
N ASP A 125 11.72 -17.60 -14.97
CA ASP A 125 12.63 -17.19 -16.05
C ASP A 125 12.34 -15.75 -16.50
N SER A 126 11.06 -15.37 -16.59
CA SER A 126 10.66 -14.00 -16.93
C SER A 126 11.10 -12.97 -15.88
N ILE A 127 11.07 -13.33 -14.59
CA ILE A 127 11.53 -12.46 -13.50
C ILE A 127 13.06 -12.40 -13.47
N ARG A 128 13.74 -13.52 -13.67
CA ARG A 128 15.20 -13.60 -13.56
C ARG A 128 15.88 -12.76 -14.63
N ASP A 129 15.47 -12.93 -15.88
CA ASP A 129 16.10 -12.24 -17.01
C ASP A 129 15.88 -10.72 -16.92
N ASP A 130 14.71 -10.26 -16.45
CA ASP A 130 14.42 -8.84 -16.17
C ASP A 130 15.24 -8.33 -14.96
N SER A 131 15.48 -9.16 -13.94
CA SER A 131 16.15 -8.74 -12.70
C SER A 131 17.66 -8.51 -12.84
N ASP A 132 18.37 -9.34 -13.61
CA ASP A 132 19.83 -9.23 -13.75
C ASP A 132 20.20 -8.02 -14.61
N GLU A 133 19.59 -7.86 -15.79
CA GLU A 133 19.80 -6.69 -16.64
C GLU A 133 19.42 -5.39 -15.93
N ARG A 134 18.30 -5.41 -15.20
CA ARG A 134 17.83 -4.25 -14.45
C ARG A 134 18.76 -3.91 -13.28
N PHE A 135 19.25 -4.88 -12.52
CA PHE A 135 20.19 -4.61 -11.43
C PHE A 135 21.48 -3.97 -11.96
N TYR A 136 22.03 -4.47 -13.07
CA TYR A 136 23.20 -3.86 -13.70
C TYR A 136 22.88 -2.45 -14.22
N SER A 137 21.71 -2.23 -14.83
CA SER A 137 21.31 -0.90 -15.31
C SER A 137 21.11 0.11 -14.18
N ILE A 138 20.49 -0.31 -13.06
CA ILE A 138 20.32 0.52 -11.87
C ILE A 138 21.68 0.81 -11.28
N TRP A 139 22.53 -0.19 -11.10
CA TRP A 139 23.86 -0.01 -10.55
C TRP A 139 24.67 0.94 -11.42
N ASP A 140 24.74 0.73 -12.73
CA ASP A 140 25.49 1.58 -13.65
C ASP A 140 25.01 3.03 -13.64
N LYS A 141 23.69 3.25 -13.71
CA LYS A 141 23.10 4.60 -13.70
C LYS A 141 23.19 5.27 -12.34
N THR A 142 23.14 4.53 -11.24
CA THR A 142 23.11 5.09 -9.87
C THR A 142 24.46 5.09 -9.15
N ARG A 143 25.51 4.45 -9.70
CA ARG A 143 26.83 4.29 -9.07
C ARG A 143 27.48 5.60 -8.61
N TYR A 144 27.08 6.72 -9.21
CA TYR A 144 27.60 8.06 -8.92
C TYR A 144 26.51 9.09 -8.59
N ILE A 145 25.27 8.65 -8.36
CA ILE A 145 24.14 9.53 -8.02
C ILE A 145 24.03 9.64 -6.50
N PHE A 146 24.33 10.82 -5.96
CA PHE A 146 24.08 11.17 -4.55
C PHE A 146 22.63 11.60 -4.29
N SER A 147 21.93 12.07 -5.33
CA SER A 147 20.52 12.49 -5.28
C SER A 147 19.86 12.25 -6.64
N ALA A 148 18.75 11.51 -6.66
CA ALA A 148 17.98 11.21 -7.87
C ALA A 148 16.77 12.15 -7.96
N ASP A 149 16.54 12.74 -9.15
CA ASP A 149 15.37 13.57 -9.39
C ASP A 149 14.16 12.68 -9.68
N LEU A 150 13.20 12.65 -8.74
CA LEU A 150 11.99 11.85 -8.88
C LEU A 150 10.97 12.47 -9.85
N SER A 151 11.26 13.62 -10.47
CA SER A 151 10.44 14.15 -11.57
C SER A 151 10.71 13.45 -12.91
N ASP A 152 11.84 12.76 -13.03
CA ASP A 152 12.21 12.01 -14.22
C ASP A 152 11.55 10.62 -14.25
N GLU A 153 10.84 10.32 -15.34
CA GLU A 153 10.13 9.06 -15.54
C GLU A 153 11.09 7.86 -15.58
N GLU A 154 12.27 8.02 -16.19
CA GLU A 154 13.28 6.96 -16.28
C GLU A 154 13.84 6.62 -14.89
N THR A 155 14.12 7.65 -14.08
CA THR A 155 14.52 7.50 -12.68
C THR A 155 13.43 6.85 -11.83
N GLN A 156 12.15 7.21 -12.02
CA GLN A 156 11.04 6.54 -11.33
C GLN A 156 10.92 5.06 -11.71
N GLU A 157 11.10 4.73 -12.98
CA GLU A 157 11.06 3.35 -13.47
C GLU A 157 12.23 2.53 -12.92
N LEU A 158 13.44 3.09 -12.90
CA LEU A 158 14.62 2.47 -12.30
C LEU A 158 14.44 2.23 -10.79
N LEU A 159 13.88 3.19 -10.05
CA LEU A 159 13.69 3.09 -8.60
C LEU A 159 12.49 2.24 -8.15
N ARG A 160 11.60 1.84 -9.07
CA ARG A 160 10.49 0.89 -8.79
C ARG A 160 11.03 -0.53 -8.58
N THR A 161 11.73 -0.77 -7.46
CA THR A 161 12.34 -2.07 -7.12
C THR A 161 11.36 -3.24 -7.04
N ARG A 162 10.05 -2.99 -7.01
CA ARG A 162 8.94 -3.96 -7.13
C ARG A 162 7.79 -3.32 -7.91
N SER A 163 6.79 -4.10 -8.31
CA SER A 163 5.54 -3.63 -8.95
C SER A 163 4.74 -2.59 -8.13
N GLY A 164 5.27 -2.01 -7.05
CA GLY A 164 4.60 -0.98 -6.26
C GLY A 164 4.69 0.43 -6.87
N MET A 165 3.80 1.32 -6.42
CA MET A 165 3.91 2.75 -6.69
C MET A 165 4.93 3.38 -5.73
N ILE A 166 5.83 4.23 -6.24
CA ILE A 166 6.70 5.04 -5.38
C ILE A 166 5.83 6.06 -4.67
N SER A 167 5.95 6.17 -3.35
CA SER A 167 5.21 7.16 -2.56
C SER A 167 6.15 8.08 -1.78
N ILE A 168 5.85 9.37 -1.76
CA ILE A 168 6.58 10.37 -0.98
C ILE A 168 5.73 10.79 0.23
N PRO A 169 6.31 10.87 1.44
CA PRO A 169 5.62 11.46 2.58
C PRO A 169 5.48 12.97 2.38
N ALA A 170 4.26 13.48 2.37
CA ALA A 170 3.95 14.90 2.22
C ALA A 170 2.81 15.33 3.15
N PHE A 171 2.76 16.62 3.44
CA PHE A 171 1.70 17.24 4.22
C PHE A 171 0.57 17.75 3.32
N PRO A 172 -0.70 17.44 3.62
CA PRO A 172 -1.82 18.11 2.96
C PRO A 172 -1.80 19.62 3.22
N LEU A 173 -2.10 20.43 2.21
CA LEU A 173 -2.17 21.91 2.36
C LEU A 173 -3.14 22.35 3.46
N SER A 174 -4.19 21.57 3.71
CA SER A 174 -5.16 21.83 4.78
C SER A 174 -4.52 21.93 6.17
N PHE A 175 -3.38 21.27 6.41
CA PHE A 175 -2.69 21.30 7.70
C PHE A 175 -1.56 22.35 7.77
N LYS A 176 -1.43 23.25 6.79
CA LYS A 176 -0.32 24.21 6.73
C LYS A 176 -0.21 25.08 7.99
N GLN A 177 -1.32 25.62 8.47
CA GLN A 177 -1.35 26.46 9.69
C GLN A 177 -0.92 25.66 10.93
N THR A 178 -1.48 24.46 11.12
CA THR A 178 -1.12 23.58 12.24
C THR A 178 0.36 23.20 12.22
N ILE A 179 0.93 22.95 11.03
CA ILE A 179 2.36 22.61 10.89
C ILE A 179 3.25 23.82 11.19
N GLN A 180 2.82 25.03 10.82
CA GLN A 180 3.51 26.28 11.19
C GLN A 180 3.55 26.44 12.71
N GLU A 181 2.42 26.26 13.40
CA GLU A 181 2.33 26.35 14.85
C GLU A 181 3.24 25.33 15.55
N VAL A 182 3.21 24.07 15.11
CA VAL A 182 4.08 23.02 15.66
C VAL A 182 5.55 23.33 15.40
N GLN A 183 5.90 23.89 14.24
CA GLN A 183 7.27 24.29 13.94
C GLN A 183 7.75 25.42 14.88
N SER A 184 6.94 26.43 15.11
CA SER A 184 7.28 27.51 16.07
C SER A 184 7.46 26.95 17.48
N GLN A 185 6.65 25.97 17.89
CA GLN A 185 6.83 25.29 19.17
C GLN A 185 8.17 24.52 19.23
N ILE A 186 8.55 23.83 18.15
CA ILE A 186 9.85 23.11 18.06
C ILE A 186 11.03 24.07 18.23
N GLU A 187 10.95 25.26 17.63
CA GLU A 187 12.00 26.27 17.71
C GLU A 187 12.11 26.87 19.12
N SER A 188 10.97 27.08 19.79
CA SER A 188 10.90 27.62 21.16
C SER A 188 11.26 26.60 22.25
N ALA A 189 11.20 25.30 21.95
CA ALA A 189 11.42 24.24 22.94
C ALA A 189 12.88 24.23 23.43
N LYS A 190 13.08 24.25 24.75
CA LYS A 190 14.41 24.24 25.38
C LYS A 190 14.97 22.83 25.59
N SER A 191 14.09 21.85 25.82
CA SER A 191 14.48 20.46 26.06
C SER A 191 14.59 19.66 24.76
N ARG A 192 15.61 18.79 24.67
CA ARG A 192 15.74 17.80 23.59
C ARG A 192 14.54 16.84 23.56
N TYR A 193 13.98 16.50 24.72
CA TYR A 193 12.82 15.61 24.82
C TYR A 193 11.57 16.24 24.20
N ASP A 194 11.30 17.51 24.53
CA ASP A 194 10.14 18.24 24.00
C ASP A 194 10.25 18.43 22.49
N LYS A 195 11.44 18.76 21.98
CA LYS A 195 11.70 18.80 20.53
C LYS A 195 11.42 17.47 19.85
N MET A 196 11.83 16.36 20.47
CA MET A 196 11.58 15.03 19.93
C MET A 196 10.08 14.70 19.90
N GLN A 197 9.33 15.06 20.96
CA GLN A 197 7.88 14.85 21.00
C GLN A 197 7.15 15.68 19.95
N LEU A 198 7.46 16.97 19.85
CA LEU A 198 6.87 17.85 18.83
C LEU A 198 7.20 17.41 17.40
N GLN A 199 8.40 16.88 17.15
CA GLN A 199 8.74 16.27 15.86
C GLN A 199 7.90 15.02 15.57
N ARG A 200 7.63 14.19 16.58
CA ARG A 200 6.73 13.03 16.43
C ARG A 200 5.31 13.48 16.13
N ASP A 201 4.83 14.52 16.81
CA ASP A 201 3.51 15.09 16.55
C ASP A 201 3.41 15.68 15.15
N LYS A 202 4.44 16.38 14.68
CA LYS A 202 4.52 16.85 13.29
C LYS A 202 4.39 15.68 12.30
N ARG A 203 5.08 14.56 12.54
CA ARG A 203 5.01 13.36 11.66
C ARG A 203 3.61 12.75 11.58
N ARG A 204 2.73 12.97 12.57
CA ARG A 204 1.37 12.42 12.56
C ARG A 204 0.52 12.95 11.41
N TYR A 205 0.83 14.14 10.88
CA TYR A 205 0.13 14.78 9.77
C TYR A 205 0.66 14.42 8.38
N LEU A 206 1.73 13.61 8.30
CA LEU A 206 2.23 13.16 7.01
C LEU A 206 1.28 12.12 6.41
N VAL A 207 1.14 12.18 5.09
CA VAL A 207 0.41 11.21 4.25
C VAL A 207 1.40 10.65 3.22
N ASN A 208 1.32 9.36 2.93
CA ASN A 208 2.06 8.79 1.82
C ASN A 208 1.31 9.06 0.51
N VAL A 209 1.91 9.89 -0.35
CA VAL A 209 1.31 10.29 -1.63
C VAL A 209 2.01 9.52 -2.75
N PRO A 210 1.29 8.68 -3.52
CA PRO A 210 1.89 7.99 -4.65
C PRO A 210 2.32 9.01 -5.72
N LEU A 211 3.47 8.78 -6.36
CA LEU A 211 3.90 9.57 -7.51
C LEU A 211 3.11 9.11 -8.74
N VAL A 212 2.07 9.87 -9.07
CA VAL A 212 1.24 9.67 -10.26
C VAL A 212 1.15 11.00 -11.00
N ASN A 213 1.09 10.93 -12.34
CA ASN A 213 0.99 12.10 -13.20
C ASN A 213 -0.19 13.00 -12.78
N GLY A 214 0.10 14.26 -12.48
CA GLY A 214 -0.88 15.29 -12.10
C GLY A 214 -0.84 15.74 -10.63
N ILE A 215 -0.06 15.08 -9.76
CA ILE A 215 0.11 15.51 -8.37
C ILE A 215 1.21 16.58 -8.28
N LYS A 216 0.83 17.76 -7.80
CA LYS A 216 1.75 18.88 -7.59
C LYS A 216 2.19 18.94 -6.13
N PHE A 217 3.51 18.92 -5.94
CA PHE A 217 4.15 19.15 -4.66
C PHE A 217 4.62 20.60 -4.56
N THR A 218 4.66 21.13 -3.35
CA THR A 218 5.25 22.43 -3.04
C THR A 218 6.23 22.24 -1.90
N ASP A 219 7.49 22.56 -2.15
CA ASP A 219 8.52 22.54 -1.11
C ASP A 219 8.47 23.87 -0.34
N ASP A 220 8.31 23.78 0.97
CA ASP A 220 8.37 24.90 1.90
C ASP A 220 9.47 24.63 2.93
N SER A 221 9.96 25.66 3.61
CA SER A 221 10.86 25.58 4.77
C SER A 221 10.38 24.60 5.86
N LEU A 222 9.07 24.33 5.89
CA LEU A 222 8.40 23.45 6.83
C LEU A 222 8.38 21.97 6.39
N GLY A 223 8.63 21.68 5.11
CA GLY A 223 8.57 20.36 4.51
C GLY A 223 7.85 20.34 3.15
N LYS A 224 7.63 19.14 2.62
CA LYS A 224 6.91 18.92 1.36
C LYS A 224 5.41 18.96 1.58
N PHE A 225 4.69 19.77 0.80
CA PHE A 225 3.24 19.84 0.80
C PHE A 225 2.64 19.29 -0.50
N VAL A 226 1.45 18.70 -0.41
CA VAL A 226 0.67 18.24 -1.57
C VAL A 226 -0.55 19.13 -1.76
N ASN A 227 -0.77 19.61 -3.00
CA ASN A 227 -1.90 20.47 -3.35
C ASN A 227 -3.19 19.66 -3.58
N ARG A 228 -3.64 18.98 -2.53
CA ARG A 228 -4.87 18.17 -2.52
C ARG A 228 -5.64 18.37 -1.21
N LYS A 229 -6.96 18.24 -1.29
CA LYS A 229 -7.83 18.31 -0.10
C LYS A 229 -7.67 17.02 0.69
N TYR A 230 -7.72 17.16 2.02
CA TYR A 230 -7.73 16.04 2.93
C TYR A 230 -9.05 16.00 3.67
N ASP A 231 -9.69 14.85 3.64
CA ASP A 231 -10.89 14.56 4.40
C ASP A 231 -10.57 13.51 5.47
N LYS A 232 -11.11 13.66 6.68
CA LYS A 232 -10.86 12.69 7.76
C LYS A 232 -11.56 11.35 7.53
N GLU A 233 -12.69 11.36 6.82
CA GLU A 233 -13.48 10.17 6.48
C GLU A 233 -12.95 9.43 5.27
N TYR A 234 -12.45 10.14 4.24
CA TYR A 234 -12.02 9.57 2.96
C TYR A 234 -10.50 9.62 2.72
N GLY A 235 -9.75 10.35 3.54
CA GLY A 235 -8.32 10.58 3.37
C GLY A 235 -8.00 11.65 2.33
N LEU A 236 -6.80 11.58 1.74
CA LEU A 236 -6.39 12.50 0.69
C LEU A 236 -7.20 12.25 -0.59
N SER A 237 -7.96 13.27 -1.02
CA SER A 237 -8.78 13.20 -2.24
C SER A 237 -7.91 13.20 -3.48
N ASP A 238 -8.32 12.45 -4.50
CA ASP A 238 -7.71 12.52 -5.82
C ASP A 238 -8.79 12.55 -6.90
N ASP A 239 -8.63 13.44 -7.89
CA ASP A 239 -9.51 13.47 -9.07
C ASP A 239 -9.20 12.30 -10.02
N LEU A 240 -8.17 11.49 -9.70
CA LEU A 240 -7.66 10.35 -10.47
C LEU A 240 -8.22 9.00 -10.02
N ASP A 241 -9.34 8.96 -9.29
CA ASP A 241 -10.06 7.71 -8.93
C ASP A 241 -10.52 6.88 -10.16
N ASN A 242 -10.21 7.33 -11.38
CA ASN A 242 -10.41 6.62 -12.65
C ASN A 242 -9.13 6.05 -13.30
N ILE A 243 -7.94 6.17 -12.69
CA ILE A 243 -6.65 5.72 -13.30
C ILE A 243 -6.07 4.46 -12.63
N ILE A 244 -6.70 3.97 -11.55
CA ILE A 244 -6.41 2.64 -10.98
C ILE A 244 -7.59 1.72 -11.26
#